data_AF-A0A1G9VPE2-F1
#
_entry.id   AF-A0A1G9VPE2-F1
#
_cell.length_a   1.000
_cell.length_b   1.000
_cell.length_c   1.000
_cell.angle_alpha   90.00
_cell.angle_beta   90.00
_cell.angle_gamma   90.00
#
_symmetry.space_group_name_H-M   'P 1'
#
loop_
_entity.id
_entity.type
_entity.pdbx_description
1 polymer ?
#
loop_
_entity_poly.entity_id
_entity_poly.type
_entity_poly.pdbx_seq_one_letter_code
_entity_poly.pdbx_strand_id
1 'polypeptide(L)'
;MIEFLPSSDTSLNQALCKQAGVAYASSVIVYTAVERGAQIGFGLFIVEGKVLKVLHIPDDEYLADVLTRSGINYAELRGIELVNFSQANNIELLKKLYSIQEDINVDFSAEELLHSCKNCGKS
;
A
#
# COMPACT_ATOMS: atom_id res chain seq x y z
N MET A 1 7.67 -17.15 8.27
CA MET A 1 8.29 -15.98 7.63
C MET A 1 7.31 -15.52 6.59
N ILE A 2 6.89 -14.27 6.67
CA ILE A 2 5.99 -13.66 5.68
C ILE A 2 6.88 -13.02 4.63
N GLU A 3 6.62 -13.31 3.36
CA GLU A 3 7.30 -12.74 2.21
C GLU A 3 6.40 -11.69 1.55
N PHE A 4 6.95 -10.54 1.20
CA PHE A 4 6.22 -9.45 0.55
C PHE A 4 6.80 -9.24 -0.84
N LEU A 5 6.04 -9.62 -1.86
CA LEU A 5 6.54 -9.75 -3.23
C LEU A 5 5.66 -8.97 -4.20
N PRO A 6 6.24 -8.29 -5.21
CA PRO A 6 5.46 -7.76 -6.31
C PRO A 6 4.91 -8.91 -7.16
N SER A 7 3.65 -8.81 -7.59
CA SER A 7 3.02 -9.80 -8.47
C SER A 7 3.13 -9.38 -9.94
N SER A 8 3.69 -10.28 -10.76
CA SER A 8 3.71 -10.17 -12.22
C SER A 8 2.61 -10.98 -12.92
N ASP A 9 1.83 -11.76 -12.17
CA ASP A 9 0.74 -12.57 -12.72
C ASP A 9 -0.49 -11.70 -12.98
N THR A 10 -0.80 -11.51 -14.27
CA THR A 10 -1.93 -10.70 -14.73
C THR A 10 -3.28 -11.26 -14.26
N SER A 11 -3.44 -12.58 -14.26
CA SER A 11 -4.68 -13.24 -13.86
C SER A 11 -4.93 -13.07 -12.37
N LEU A 12 -3.88 -13.25 -11.56
CA LEU A 12 -3.92 -12.98 -10.13
C LEU A 12 -4.25 -11.51 -9.86
N ASN A 13 -3.57 -10.58 -10.53
CA ASN A 13 -3.78 -9.14 -10.31
C ASN A 13 -5.22 -8.71 -10.65
N GLN A 14 -5.81 -9.27 -11.72
CA GLN A 14 -7.21 -9.05 -12.06
C GLN A 14 -8.16 -9.59 -10.99
N ALA A 15 -7.90 -10.79 -10.47
CA ALA A 15 -8.70 -11.38 -9.40
C ALA A 15 -8.65 -10.53 -8.12
N LEU A 16 -7.46 -10.04 -7.74
CA LEU A 16 -7.26 -9.20 -6.56
C LEU A 16 -7.90 -7.82 -6.70
N CYS A 17 -7.79 -7.19 -7.88
CA CYS A 17 -8.52 -5.94 -8.17
C CYS A 17 -10.02 -6.13 -7.99
N LYS A 18 -10.57 -7.22 -8.55
CA LYS A 18 -11.99 -7.56 -8.40
C LYS A 18 -12.36 -7.80 -6.94
N GLN A 19 -11.53 -8.50 -6.17
CA GLN A 19 -11.74 -8.74 -4.74
C GLN A 19 -11.79 -7.42 -3.94
N ALA A 20 -10.95 -6.45 -4.28
CA ALA A 20 -10.92 -5.13 -3.66
C ALA A 20 -11.98 -4.15 -4.20
N GLY A 21 -12.80 -4.56 -5.18
CA GLY A 21 -13.77 -3.66 -5.83
C GLY A 21 -13.13 -2.58 -6.72
N VAL A 22 -11.88 -2.76 -7.12
CA VAL A 22 -11.10 -1.83 -7.95
C VAL A 22 -11.13 -2.31 -9.40
N ALA A 23 -11.37 -1.39 -10.34
CA ALA A 23 -11.26 -1.69 -11.76
C ALA A 23 -9.80 -2.00 -12.12
N TYR A 24 -9.58 -3.16 -12.76
CA TYR A 24 -8.23 -3.51 -13.21
C TYR A 24 -7.76 -2.56 -14.32
N ALA A 25 -6.53 -2.09 -14.19
CA ALA A 25 -5.79 -1.40 -15.24
C ALA A 25 -4.37 -1.99 -15.32
N SER A 26 -3.76 -1.95 -16.50
CA SER A 26 -2.40 -2.47 -16.70
C SER A 26 -1.33 -1.69 -15.91
N SER A 27 -1.66 -0.49 -15.43
CA SER A 27 -0.82 0.34 -14.57
C SER A 27 -0.96 0.01 -13.08
N VAL A 28 -1.85 -0.92 -12.70
CA VAL A 28 -1.97 -1.35 -11.30
C VAL A 28 -0.75 -2.18 -10.91
N ILE A 29 -0.12 -1.77 -9.83
CA ILE A 29 0.97 -2.46 -9.16
C ILE A 29 0.37 -3.23 -8.00
N VAL A 30 0.75 -4.51 -7.87
CA VAL A 30 0.25 -5.40 -6.83
C VAL A 30 1.42 -5.91 -6.01
N TYR A 31 1.32 -5.80 -4.68
CA TYR A 31 2.19 -6.50 -3.74
C TYR A 31 1.37 -7.52 -2.97
N THR A 32 1.89 -8.73 -2.82
CA THR A 32 1.26 -9.81 -2.07
C THR A 32 2.10 -10.16 -0.84
N ALA A 33 1.43 -10.37 0.29
CA ALA A 33 2.00 -11.00 1.46
C ALA A 33 1.72 -12.51 1.39
N VAL A 34 2.77 -13.33 1.48
CA VAL A 34 2.70 -14.78 1.36
C VAL A 34 3.32 -15.42 2.60
N GLU A 35 2.59 -16.35 3.21
CA GLU A 35 3.12 -17.19 4.29
C GLU A 35 2.93 -18.66 3.95
N ARG A 36 4.03 -19.44 3.96
CA ARG A 36 4.02 -20.89 3.68
C ARG A 36 3.33 -21.23 2.35
N GLY A 37 3.51 -20.39 1.33
CA GLY A 37 2.92 -20.54 0.00
C GLY A 37 1.46 -20.10 -0.13
N ALA A 38 0.83 -19.62 0.94
CA ALA A 38 -0.52 -19.07 0.91
C ALA A 38 -0.49 -17.54 0.90
N GLN A 39 -1.29 -16.91 0.03
CA GLN A 39 -1.51 -15.47 0.07
C GLN A 39 -2.33 -15.12 1.33
N ILE A 40 -1.77 -14.27 2.18
CA ILE A 40 -2.40 -13.81 3.44
C ILE A 40 -2.83 -12.34 3.39
N GLY A 41 -2.39 -11.58 2.37
CA GLY A 41 -2.79 -10.19 2.18
C GLY A 41 -2.24 -9.63 0.87
N PHE A 42 -2.74 -8.47 0.45
CA PHE A 42 -2.25 -7.78 -0.74
C PHE A 42 -2.50 -6.27 -0.68
N GLY A 43 -1.63 -5.51 -1.33
CA GLY A 43 -1.77 -4.07 -1.56
C GLY A 43 -1.91 -3.78 -3.05
N LEU A 44 -2.81 -2.84 -3.39
CA LEU A 44 -3.01 -2.37 -4.76
C LEU A 44 -2.62 -0.90 -4.87
N PHE A 45 -1.84 -0.58 -5.88
CA PHE A 45 -1.31 0.76 -6.10
C PHE A 45 -1.41 1.16 -7.57
N ILE A 46 -1.46 2.46 -7.84
CA ILE A 46 -1.31 3.00 -9.19
C ILE A 46 -0.45 4.26 -9.12
N VAL A 47 0.37 4.47 -10.14
CA VAL A 47 1.15 5.71 -10.28
C VAL A 47 0.42 6.64 -11.25
N GLU A 48 0.12 7.84 -10.79
CA GLU A 48 -0.47 8.90 -11.60
C GLU A 48 0.43 10.15 -11.53
N GLY A 49 1.24 10.36 -12.57
CA GLY A 49 2.23 11.44 -12.59
C GLY A 49 3.28 11.25 -11.49
N LYS A 50 3.26 12.15 -10.49
CA LYS A 50 4.17 12.13 -9.33
C LYS A 50 3.53 11.55 -8.05
N VAL A 51 2.33 10.99 -8.15
CA VAL A 51 1.56 10.50 -7.00
C VAL A 51 1.41 8.99 -7.10
N LEU A 52 1.78 8.29 -6.03
CA LEU A 52 1.39 6.90 -5.77
C LEU A 52 0.03 6.89 -5.10
N LYS A 53 -1.01 6.44 -5.79
CA LYS A 53 -2.31 6.18 -5.19
C LYS A 53 -2.35 4.78 -4.59
N VAL A 54 -2.59 4.70 -3.28
CA VAL A 54 -2.85 3.46 -2.55
C VAL A 54 -4.33 3.13 -2.69
N LEU A 55 -4.66 2.19 -3.57
CA LEU A 55 -6.03 1.84 -3.90
C LEU A 55 -6.68 0.96 -2.84
N HIS A 56 -5.91 0.00 -2.31
CA HIS A 56 -6.34 -0.95 -1.30
C HIS A 56 -5.16 -1.46 -0.48
N ILE A 57 -5.37 -1.62 0.83
CA ILE A 57 -4.52 -2.36 1.77
C ILE A 57 -5.40 -3.17 2.74
N PRO A 58 -4.89 -4.25 3.35
CA PRO A 58 -5.66 -5.03 4.31
C PRO A 58 -5.92 -4.26 5.61
N ASP A 59 -6.91 -4.70 6.39
CA ASP A 59 -7.23 -4.09 7.70
C ASP A 59 -6.29 -4.56 8.84
N ASP A 60 -5.50 -5.60 8.61
CA ASP A 60 -4.49 -6.06 9.57
C ASP A 60 -3.35 -5.04 9.66
N GLU A 61 -3.05 -4.55 10.87
CA GLU A 61 -2.11 -3.45 11.09
C GLU A 61 -0.69 -3.75 10.58
N TYR A 62 -0.21 -4.97 10.82
CA TYR A 62 1.12 -5.36 10.39
C TYR A 62 1.20 -5.49 8.87
N LEU A 63 0.23 -6.19 8.26
CA LEU A 63 0.20 -6.35 6.81
C LEU A 63 0.00 -5.01 6.10
N ALA A 64 -0.88 -4.15 6.62
CA ALA A 64 -1.14 -2.82 6.09
C ALA A 64 0.12 -1.97 6.05
N ASP A 65 0.87 -1.90 7.15
CA ASP A 65 2.09 -1.10 7.22
C ASP A 65 3.15 -1.60 6.23
N VAL A 66 3.43 -2.90 6.25
CA VAL A 66 4.51 -3.47 5.42
C VAL A 66 4.16 -3.41 3.93
N LEU A 67 2.91 -3.69 3.55
CA LEU A 67 2.47 -3.59 2.15
C LEU A 67 2.48 -2.13 1.67
N THR A 68 2.01 -1.20 2.49
CA THR A 68 2.05 0.24 2.16
C THR A 68 3.48 0.69 1.95
N ARG A 69 4.39 0.41 2.90
CA ARG A 69 5.81 0.75 2.78
C ARG A 69 6.47 0.11 1.55
N SER A 70 6.08 -1.12 1.21
CA SER A 70 6.58 -1.79 0.00
C SER A 70 6.18 -1.03 -1.26
N GLY A 71 4.92 -0.57 -1.34
CA GLY A 71 4.43 0.29 -2.42
C GLY A 71 5.12 1.65 -2.47
N ILE A 72 5.31 2.30 -1.32
CA ILE A 72 5.97 3.61 -1.24
C ILE A 72 7.45 3.50 -1.63
N ASN A 73 8.17 2.51 -1.12
CA ASN A 73 9.57 2.27 -1.48
C ASN A 73 9.72 1.97 -2.99
N TYR A 74 8.80 1.21 -3.58
CA TYR A 74 8.75 1.04 -5.04
C TYR A 74 8.63 2.37 -5.78
N ALA A 75 7.82 3.28 -5.26
CA ALA A 75 7.53 4.56 -5.86
C ALA A 75 8.70 5.54 -5.72
N GLU A 76 9.31 5.62 -4.53
CA GLU A 76 10.47 6.47 -4.25
C GLU A 76 11.66 6.12 -5.15
N LEU A 77 11.94 4.81 -5.33
CA LEU A 77 12.98 4.33 -6.26
C LEU A 77 12.74 4.74 -7.72
N ARG A 78 11.57 5.26 -8.05
CA ARG A 78 11.18 5.78 -9.38
C ARG A 78 10.97 7.29 -9.41
N GLY A 79 11.36 8.00 -8.35
CA GLY A 79 11.24 9.45 -8.24
C GLY A 79 9.81 9.94 -8.02
N ILE A 80 8.94 9.09 -7.47
CA ILE A 80 7.57 9.45 -7.09
C ILE A 80 7.61 9.93 -5.65
N GLU A 81 7.21 11.18 -5.44
CA GLU A 81 7.45 11.91 -4.19
C GLU A 81 6.21 11.96 -3.29
N LEU A 82 5.02 11.72 -3.87
CA LEU A 82 3.75 11.89 -3.20
C LEU A 82 2.98 10.57 -3.10
N VAL A 83 2.22 10.42 -2.02
CA VAL A 83 1.36 9.27 -1.74
C VAL A 83 -0.04 9.77 -1.41
N ASN A 84 -1.05 9.18 -2.04
CA ASN A 84 -2.45 9.50 -1.81
C ASN A 84 -3.21 8.22 -1.48
N PHE A 85 -3.96 8.20 -0.38
CA PHE A 85 -4.76 7.04 -0.01
C PHE A 85 -6.16 7.17 -0.59
N SER A 86 -6.67 6.11 -1.21
CA SER A 86 -8.07 6.08 -1.66
C SER A 86 -9.03 6.09 -0.45
N GLN A 87 -10.22 6.65 -0.63
CA GLN A 87 -11.30 6.64 0.39
C GLN A 87 -11.77 5.24 0.79
N ALA A 88 -11.43 4.20 0.02
CA ALA A 88 -11.76 2.83 0.37
C ALA A 88 -10.86 2.27 1.49
N ASN A 89 -9.73 2.93 1.79
CA ASN A 89 -8.84 2.51 2.87
C ASN A 89 -9.37 2.97 4.23
N ASN A 90 -9.08 2.18 5.26
CA ASN A 90 -9.52 2.44 6.61
C ASN A 90 -8.78 3.62 7.25
N ILE A 91 -9.46 4.76 7.42
CA ILE A 91 -8.84 5.99 7.97
C ILE A 91 -8.27 5.81 9.36
N GLU A 92 -8.97 5.05 10.22
CA GLU A 92 -8.55 4.87 11.60
C GLU A 92 -7.31 3.99 11.68
N LEU A 93 -7.15 3.06 10.75
CA LEU A 93 -5.91 2.31 10.60
C LEU A 93 -4.76 3.20 10.13
N LEU A 94 -4.98 4.00 9.09
CA LEU A 94 -3.96 4.91 8.54
C LEU A 94 -3.47 5.93 9.59
N LYS A 95 -4.37 6.48 10.41
CA LYS A 95 -4.03 7.38 11.53
C LYS A 95 -3.22 6.70 12.64
N LYS A 96 -3.39 5.39 12.83
CA LYS A 96 -2.57 4.60 13.77
C LYS A 96 -1.17 4.37 13.23
N LEU A 97 -1.07 3.98 11.96
CA LEU A 97 0.19 3.65 11.31
C LEU A 97 1.05 4.90 11.05
N TYR A 98 0.42 5.96 10.54
CA TYR A 98 1.08 7.17 10.08
C TYR A 98 0.64 8.37 10.92
N SER A 99 1.46 9.42 10.97
CA SER A 99 1.12 10.68 11.65
C SER A 99 0.15 11.54 10.82
N ILE A 100 -0.87 10.91 10.24
CA ILE A 100 -1.91 11.58 9.44
C ILE A 100 -2.90 12.23 10.41
N GLN A 101 -3.03 13.56 10.34
CA GLN A 101 -4.02 14.33 11.12
C GLN A 101 -5.21 14.81 10.25
N GLU A 102 -5.11 14.65 8.94
CA GLU A 102 -6.04 15.19 7.95
C GLU A 102 -6.90 14.10 7.29
N ASP A 103 -7.87 14.50 6.46
CA ASP A 103 -8.77 13.60 5.73
C ASP A 103 -8.02 12.71 4.72
N ILE A 104 -8.56 11.52 4.45
CA ILE A 104 -8.13 10.68 3.33
C ILE A 104 -8.50 11.41 2.04
N ASN A 105 -7.48 11.90 1.32
CA ASN A 105 -7.46 12.47 -0.04
C ASN A 105 -6.39 13.57 -0.17
N VAL A 106 -5.64 13.85 0.90
CA VAL A 106 -4.47 14.73 0.85
C VAL A 106 -3.26 13.95 0.33
N ASP A 107 -2.39 14.64 -0.41
CA ASP A 107 -1.10 14.11 -0.84
C ASP A 107 -0.09 14.21 0.31
N PHE A 108 0.49 13.07 0.68
CA PHE A 108 1.51 12.95 1.71
C PHE A 108 2.88 12.76 1.08
N SER A 109 3.94 13.23 1.75
CA SER A 109 5.31 12.94 1.33
C SER A 109 5.62 11.45 1.51
N ALA A 110 6.11 10.81 0.44
CA ALA A 110 6.57 9.43 0.46
C ALA A 110 7.69 9.22 1.51
N GLU A 111 8.64 10.14 1.55
CA GLU A 111 9.77 10.14 2.49
C GLU A 111 9.26 10.21 3.94
N GLU A 112 8.36 11.16 4.24
CA GLU A 112 7.81 11.30 5.59
C GLU A 112 7.03 10.05 6.01
N LEU A 113 6.27 9.42 5.12
CA LEU A 113 5.56 8.18 5.44
C LEU A 113 6.50 7.02 5.75
N LEU A 114 7.58 6.86 4.97
CA LEU A 114 8.59 5.84 5.21
C LEU A 114 9.37 6.06 6.51
N HIS A 115 9.61 7.31 6.90
CA HIS A 115 10.32 7.62 8.15
C HIS A 115 9.40 7.81 9.36
N SER A 116 8.10 8.00 9.14
CA SER A 116 7.08 8.02 10.19
C SER A 116 6.79 6.60 10.63
N CYS A 117 7.51 6.12 11.63
CA CYS A 117 7.15 4.89 12.32
C CYS A 117 6.85 5.24 13.77
N LYS A 118 5.56 5.31 14.12
CA LYS A 118 5.13 5.58 15.51
C LYS A 118 5.59 4.50 16.50
N ASN A 119 5.91 3.29 16.02
CA ASN A 119 6.22 2.12 16.84
C ASN A 119 7.66 1.58 16.70
N CYS A 120 8.53 2.17 15.87
CA CYS A 120 9.89 1.64 15.62
C CYS A 120 10.89 1.87 16.78
N GLY A 121 10.41 2.31 17.94
CA GLY A 121 11.20 2.48 19.16
C GLY A 121 10.54 1.92 20.42
N LYS A 122 9.48 1.12 20.30
CA LYS A 122 8.85 0.42 21.43
C LYS A 122 9.14 -1.07 21.36
N SER A 123 10.41 -1.41 21.52
CA SER A 123 10.88 -2.75 21.92
C SER A 123 11.09 -2.77 23.43
#